data_AF-A0A1H8B411-F1
#
_entry.id   AF-A0A1H8B411-F1
#
_cell.length_a   1.000
_cell.length_b   1.000
_cell.length_c   1.000
_cell.angle_alpha   90.00
_cell.angle_beta   90.00
_cell.angle_gamma   90.00
#
_symmetry.space_group_name_H-M   'P 1'
#
loop_
_entity.id
_entity.type
_entity.pdbx_description
1 polymer ?
#
loop_
_entity_poly.entity_id
_entity_poly.type
_entity_poly.pdbx_seq_one_letter_code
_entity_poly.pdbx_strand_id
1 'polypeptide(L)'
;MANKEPRRIQDLGTLKALGHPLRMQLFRALHVAGTATASQLADQVGEAVSLVSYHLRRLAAHGLIEEAEGGGDARERWWRMAVEGVSVKDRDFRDAPEGVVAHSVVSRLQVRQQSEMYEGYLDSRSAWEPAWRDAAFSSEHLLSLTPEELRLLGQELDALAARWSALARAAEEAGRTEGRENVAVHLYGFPFRT
;
A
#
# COMPACT_ATOMS: atom_id res chain seq x y z
N MET A 1 21.02 -2.63 2.64
CA MET A 1 20.24 -3.84 2.34
C MET A 1 19.46 -3.61 1.04
N ALA A 2 19.31 -4.64 0.20
CA ALA A 2 18.85 -4.50 -1.18
C ALA A 2 17.48 -3.81 -1.28
N ASN A 3 17.33 -2.93 -2.28
CA ASN A 3 16.07 -2.36 -2.72
C ASN A 3 15.15 -3.52 -3.15
N LYS A 4 14.35 -4.06 -2.23
CA LYS A 4 13.47 -5.19 -2.50
C LYS A 4 12.30 -4.67 -3.32
N GLU A 5 12.22 -5.10 -4.58
CA GLU A 5 11.09 -4.78 -5.44
C GLU A 5 9.76 -5.27 -4.82
N PRO A 6 8.63 -4.60 -5.10
CA PRO A 6 7.32 -5.05 -4.66
C PRO A 6 7.07 -6.51 -5.08
N ARG A 7 6.52 -7.33 -4.19
CA ARG A 7 6.22 -8.73 -4.51
C ARG A 7 5.16 -8.80 -5.60
N ARG A 8 5.50 -9.37 -6.76
CA ARG A 8 4.54 -9.67 -7.81
C ARG A 8 3.62 -10.81 -7.37
N ILE A 9 2.31 -10.54 -7.33
CA ILE A 9 1.29 -11.51 -6.94
C ILE A 9 0.83 -12.27 -8.19
N GLN A 10 1.00 -13.58 -8.17
CA GLN A 10 0.68 -14.46 -9.31
C GLN A 10 -0.25 -15.61 -8.93
N ASP A 11 -0.60 -15.74 -7.65
CA ASP A 11 -1.51 -16.77 -7.16
C ASP A 11 -2.87 -16.17 -6.77
N LEU A 12 -3.94 -16.86 -7.16
CA LEU A 12 -5.32 -16.42 -6.96
C LEU A 12 -5.70 -16.34 -5.48
N GLY A 13 -5.12 -17.21 -4.64
CA GLY A 13 -5.38 -17.21 -3.19
C GLY A 13 -4.94 -15.89 -2.54
N THR A 14 -3.73 -15.44 -2.82
CA THR A 14 -3.18 -14.19 -2.30
C THR A 14 -3.88 -12.97 -2.90
N LEU A 15 -4.24 -13.01 -4.20
CA LEU A 15 -5.06 -11.97 -4.81
C LEU A 15 -6.40 -11.80 -4.07
N LYS A 16 -7.11 -12.91 -3.82
CA LYS A 16 -8.34 -12.91 -3.03
C LYS A 16 -8.11 -12.48 -1.59
N ALA A 17 -6.93 -12.73 -1.03
CA ALA A 17 -6.56 -12.24 0.29
C ALA A 17 -6.54 -10.71 0.33
N LEU A 18 -5.95 -10.08 -0.67
CA LEU A 18 -5.92 -8.62 -0.83
C LEU A 18 -7.29 -8.03 -1.19
N GLY A 19 -8.19 -8.82 -1.78
CA GLY A 19 -9.54 -8.37 -2.19
C GLY A 19 -10.53 -8.07 -1.07
N HIS A 20 -10.13 -8.17 0.21
CA HIS A 20 -10.99 -7.79 1.34
C HIS A 20 -10.64 -6.37 1.82
N PRO A 21 -11.62 -5.45 1.93
CA PRO A 21 -11.37 -4.04 2.30
C PRO A 21 -10.51 -3.88 3.55
N LEU A 22 -10.91 -4.52 4.66
CA LEU A 22 -10.18 -4.44 5.93
C LEU A 22 -8.76 -5.02 5.85
N ARG A 23 -8.52 -6.07 5.04
CA ARG A 23 -7.15 -6.63 4.91
C ARG A 23 -6.23 -5.66 4.17
N MET A 24 -6.73 -4.97 3.15
CA MET A 24 -5.97 -3.94 2.45
C MET A 24 -5.67 -2.74 3.37
N GLN A 25 -6.66 -2.32 4.17
CA GLN A 25 -6.49 -1.24 5.15
C GLN A 25 -5.43 -1.61 6.21
N LEU A 26 -5.53 -2.81 6.79
CA LEU A 26 -4.55 -3.32 7.76
C LEU A 26 -3.14 -3.47 7.15
N PHE A 27 -3.04 -3.93 5.90
CA PHE A 27 -1.76 -4.02 5.19
C PHE A 27 -1.09 -2.65 5.03
N ARG A 28 -1.86 -1.61 4.64
CA ARG A 28 -1.35 -0.24 4.53
C ARG A 28 -1.00 0.36 5.89
N ALA A 29 -1.86 0.19 6.88
CA ALA A 29 -1.64 0.67 8.25
C ALA A 29 -0.35 0.07 8.83
N LEU A 30 -0.13 -1.24 8.66
CA LEU A 30 1.09 -1.90 9.11
C LEU A 30 2.32 -1.44 8.32
N HIS A 31 2.19 -1.22 7.02
CA HIS A 31 3.29 -0.66 6.21
C HIS A 31 3.74 0.70 6.73
N VAL A 32 2.79 1.57 7.08
CA VAL A 32 3.06 2.89 7.68
C VAL A 32 3.64 2.78 9.08
N ALA A 33 3.09 1.90 9.93
CA ALA A 33 3.55 1.73 11.30
C ALA A 33 4.93 1.05 11.41
N GLY A 34 5.37 0.35 10.35
CA GLY A 34 6.57 -0.49 10.33
C GLY A 34 6.37 -1.79 11.13
N THR A 35 6.09 -1.67 12.43
CA THR A 35 5.75 -2.75 13.34
C THR A 35 4.55 -2.37 14.21
N ALA A 36 3.57 -3.26 14.36
CA ALA A 36 2.41 -2.99 15.22
C ALA A 36 1.76 -4.27 15.78
N THR A 37 1.04 -4.13 16.89
CA THR A 37 0.20 -5.19 17.47
C THR A 37 -1.21 -5.17 16.87
N ALA A 38 -1.97 -6.25 17.09
CA ALA A 38 -3.37 -6.30 16.64
C ALA A 38 -4.26 -5.27 17.33
N SER A 39 -3.97 -4.90 18.59
CA SER A 39 -4.68 -3.86 19.34
C SER A 39 -4.43 -2.47 18.76
N GLN A 40 -3.16 -2.12 18.50
CA GLN A 40 -2.82 -0.82 17.87
C GLN A 40 -3.49 -0.64 16.51
N LEU A 41 -3.46 -1.68 15.67
CA LEU A 41 -4.10 -1.64 14.36
C LEU A 41 -5.63 -1.61 14.46
N ALA A 42 -6.22 -2.27 15.45
CA ALA A 42 -7.66 -2.24 15.71
C ALA A 42 -8.15 -0.85 16.08
N ASP A 43 -7.42 -0.15 16.96
CA ASP A 43 -7.73 1.24 17.32
C ASP A 43 -7.65 2.16 16.10
N GLN A 44 -6.65 1.97 15.24
CA GLN A 44 -6.45 2.77 14.04
C GLN A 44 -7.57 2.59 12.99
N VAL A 45 -8.06 1.36 12.80
CA VAL A 45 -9.08 1.05 11.78
C VAL A 45 -10.50 1.05 12.32
N GLY A 46 -10.68 1.23 13.64
CA GLY A 46 -12.00 1.29 14.29
C GLY A 46 -12.72 -0.06 14.36
N GLU A 47 -11.99 -1.17 14.49
CA GLU A 47 -12.53 -2.53 14.45
C GLU A 47 -12.22 -3.33 15.72
N ALA A 48 -12.91 -4.44 15.94
CA ALA A 48 -12.63 -5.31 17.08
C ALA A 48 -11.25 -6.02 16.95
N VAL A 49 -10.49 -6.06 18.05
CA VAL A 49 -9.16 -6.72 18.11
C VAL A 49 -9.19 -8.17 17.64
N SER A 50 -10.26 -8.91 17.96
CA SER A 50 -10.44 -10.31 17.55
C SER A 50 -10.58 -10.46 16.03
N LEU A 51 -11.30 -9.52 15.38
CA LEU A 51 -11.48 -9.47 13.93
C LEU A 51 -10.17 -9.09 13.24
N VAL A 52 -9.47 -8.07 13.74
CA VAL A 52 -8.15 -7.67 13.22
C VAL A 52 -7.15 -8.82 13.35
N SER A 53 -7.10 -9.49 14.49
CA SER A 53 -6.23 -10.66 14.71
C SER A 53 -6.51 -11.81 13.73
N TYR A 54 -7.77 -12.02 13.35
CA TYR A 54 -8.13 -12.98 12.31
C TYR A 54 -7.58 -12.55 10.94
N HIS A 55 -7.76 -11.29 10.56
CA HIS A 55 -7.29 -10.78 9.26
C HIS A 55 -5.77 -10.72 9.14
N LEU A 56 -5.05 -10.36 10.21
CA LEU A 56 -3.58 -10.39 10.23
C LEU A 56 -3.05 -11.81 10.03
N ARG A 57 -3.63 -12.81 10.71
CA ARG A 57 -3.27 -14.22 10.46
C ARG A 57 -3.52 -14.67 9.02
N ARG A 58 -4.60 -14.19 8.39
CA ARG A 58 -4.85 -14.46 6.96
C ARG A 58 -3.78 -13.83 6.08
N LEU A 59 -3.40 -12.57 6.31
CA LEU A 59 -2.32 -11.91 5.57
C LEU A 59 -0.98 -12.65 5.76
N ALA A 60 -0.69 -13.10 6.99
CA ALA A 60 0.50 -13.86 7.31
C ALA A 60 0.54 -15.23 6.62
N ALA A 61 -0.60 -15.93 6.54
CA ALA A 61 -0.71 -17.19 5.81
C ALA A 61 -0.40 -17.06 4.30
N HIS A 62 -0.55 -15.85 3.74
CA HIS A 62 -0.16 -15.55 2.36
C HIS A 62 1.26 -14.96 2.24
N GLY A 63 2.01 -14.86 3.34
CA GLY A 63 3.37 -14.32 3.38
C GLY A 63 3.44 -12.83 3.02
N LEU A 64 2.38 -12.07 3.32
CA LEU A 64 2.33 -10.63 3.12
C LEU A 64 2.86 -9.87 4.33
N ILE A 65 2.66 -10.44 5.52
CA ILE A 65 3.15 -9.94 6.80
C ILE A 65 3.75 -11.11 7.57
N GLU A 66 4.57 -10.81 8.57
CA GLU A 66 5.20 -11.81 9.43
C GLU A 66 5.22 -11.34 10.89
N GLU A 67 5.41 -12.29 11.79
CA GLU A 67 5.61 -11.99 13.21
C GLU A 67 6.98 -11.32 13.40
N ALA A 68 6.99 -10.22 14.13
CA ALA A 68 8.20 -9.50 14.51
C ALA A 68 8.61 -9.90 15.94
N GLU A 69 9.92 -9.91 16.22
CA GLU A 69 10.40 -10.07 17.59
C GLU A 69 9.94 -8.87 18.42
N GLY A 70 9.17 -9.13 19.48
CA GLY A 70 8.36 -8.12 20.17
C GLY A 70 9.13 -7.16 21.07
N GLY A 71 8.72 -5.88 21.02
CA GLY A 71 9.26 -4.73 21.75
C GLY A 71 8.97 -4.71 23.26
N GLY A 72 9.26 -5.79 23.97
CA GLY A 72 9.35 -5.83 25.44
C GLY A 72 8.37 -6.74 26.17
N ASP A 73 7.18 -7.04 25.62
CA ASP A 73 6.20 -7.97 26.22
C ASP A 73 6.05 -9.25 25.39
N ALA A 74 6.43 -10.38 25.98
CA ALA A 74 6.37 -11.71 25.37
C ALA A 74 4.93 -12.24 25.15
N ARG A 75 3.91 -11.57 25.69
CA ARG A 75 2.50 -11.97 25.54
C ARG A 75 1.82 -11.37 24.33
N GLU A 76 2.37 -10.31 23.75
CA GLU A 76 1.79 -9.63 22.60
C GLU A 76 2.46 -10.07 21.30
N ARG A 77 1.64 -10.43 20.30
CA ARG A 77 2.13 -10.74 18.95
C ARG A 77 2.31 -9.46 18.15
N TRP A 78 3.56 -9.16 17.84
CA TRP A 78 3.94 -8.05 16.97
C TRP A 78 3.98 -8.50 15.52
N TRP A 79 3.51 -7.64 14.62
CA TRP A 79 3.51 -7.88 13.18
C TRP A 79 4.40 -6.87 12.50
N ARG A 80 4.98 -7.26 11.36
CA ARG A 80 5.65 -6.38 10.42
C ARG A 80 5.40 -6.83 8.99
N MET A 81 5.73 -5.97 8.05
CA MET A 81 5.68 -6.30 6.62
C MET A 81 6.70 -7.38 6.28
N ALA A 82 6.27 -8.44 5.58
CA ALA A 82 7.18 -9.43 5.00
C ALA A 82 7.64 -9.02 3.58
N VAL A 83 6.96 -8.03 2.99
CA VAL A 83 7.18 -7.50 1.65
C VAL A 83 7.17 -5.97 1.68
N GLU A 84 8.01 -5.33 0.86
CA GLU A 84 8.06 -3.85 0.73
C GLU A 84 6.81 -3.28 0.03
N GLY A 85 6.04 -4.14 -0.65
CA GLY A 85 4.84 -3.78 -1.37
C GLY A 85 4.33 -4.96 -2.18
N VAL A 86 3.21 -4.76 -2.88
CA VAL A 86 2.61 -5.75 -3.75
C VAL A 86 2.40 -5.17 -5.15
N SER A 87 2.67 -5.98 -6.17
CA SER A 87 2.37 -5.64 -7.57
C SER A 87 1.43 -6.69 -8.14
N VAL A 88 0.28 -6.26 -8.62
CA VAL A 88 -0.71 -7.12 -9.28
C VAL A 88 -0.76 -6.71 -10.75
N LYS A 89 -0.64 -7.67 -11.67
CA LYS A 89 -0.73 -7.41 -13.11
C LYS A 89 -1.86 -8.25 -13.70
N ASP A 90 -2.68 -7.63 -14.54
CA ASP A 90 -3.78 -8.29 -15.27
C ASP A 90 -3.36 -9.58 -15.96
N ARG A 91 -2.18 -9.55 -16.62
CA ARG A 91 -1.62 -10.70 -17.34
C ARG A 91 -1.42 -11.97 -16.49
N ASP A 92 -1.31 -11.84 -15.17
CA ASP A 92 -1.13 -12.98 -14.27
C ASP A 92 -2.46 -13.69 -13.94
N PHE A 93 -3.61 -13.09 -14.28
CA PHE A 93 -4.94 -13.60 -13.91
C PHE A 93 -5.93 -13.74 -15.06
N ARG A 94 -5.58 -13.24 -16.26
CA ARG A 94 -6.50 -13.18 -17.41
C ARG A 94 -6.81 -14.52 -18.09
N ASP A 95 -6.05 -15.58 -17.79
CA ASP A 95 -6.20 -16.89 -18.44
C ASP A 95 -7.32 -17.76 -17.82
N ALA A 96 -7.93 -17.32 -16.72
CA ALA A 96 -9.05 -17.99 -16.07
C ALA A 96 -10.17 -17.02 -15.72
N PRO A 97 -11.46 -17.35 -15.94
CA PRO A 97 -12.59 -16.45 -15.64
C PRO A 97 -12.62 -15.97 -14.18
N GLU A 98 -12.32 -16.87 -13.25
CA GLU A 98 -12.26 -16.54 -11.82
C GLU A 98 -11.13 -15.55 -11.50
N GLY A 99 -9.99 -15.68 -12.18
CA GLY A 99 -8.86 -14.75 -12.05
C GLY A 99 -9.21 -13.35 -12.54
N VAL A 100 -9.86 -13.24 -13.71
CA VAL A 100 -10.33 -11.96 -14.26
C VAL A 100 -11.26 -11.24 -13.29
N VAL A 101 -12.24 -11.97 -12.72
CA VAL A 101 -13.18 -11.40 -11.74
C VAL A 101 -12.46 -10.94 -10.48
N ALA A 102 -11.60 -11.80 -9.91
CA ALA A 102 -10.86 -11.46 -8.69
C ALA A 102 -9.94 -10.24 -8.90
N HIS A 103 -9.25 -10.17 -10.04
CA HIS A 103 -8.37 -9.05 -10.40
C HIS A 103 -9.18 -7.75 -10.47
N SER A 104 -10.29 -7.75 -11.22
CA SER A 104 -11.18 -6.59 -11.35
C SER A 104 -11.70 -6.09 -10.00
N VAL A 105 -12.12 -6.99 -9.10
CA VAL A 105 -12.59 -6.64 -7.75
C VAL A 105 -11.48 -5.98 -6.94
N VAL A 106 -10.29 -6.56 -6.93
CA VAL A 106 -9.14 -6.04 -6.17
C VAL A 106 -8.70 -4.69 -6.70
N SER A 107 -8.58 -4.53 -8.03
CA SER A 107 -8.21 -3.25 -8.64
C SER A 107 -9.20 -2.15 -8.30
N ARG A 108 -10.51 -2.42 -8.36
CA ARG A 108 -11.55 -1.44 -8.01
C ARG A 108 -11.53 -1.08 -6.54
N LEU A 109 -11.34 -2.05 -5.65
CA LEU A 109 -11.18 -1.80 -4.23
C LEU A 109 -9.97 -0.90 -3.96
N GLN A 110 -8.85 -1.18 -4.62
CA GLN A 110 -7.63 -0.39 -4.47
C GLN A 110 -7.86 1.06 -4.90
N VAL A 111 -8.53 1.29 -6.04
CA VAL A 111 -8.87 2.65 -6.52
C VAL A 111 -9.75 3.37 -5.51
N ARG A 112 -10.84 2.72 -5.04
CA ARG A 112 -11.75 3.33 -4.06
C ARG A 112 -11.02 3.80 -2.80
N GLN A 113 -10.19 2.95 -2.20
CA GLN A 113 -9.46 3.33 -0.99
C GLN A 113 -8.44 4.45 -1.23
N GLN A 114 -7.85 4.53 -2.42
CA GLN A 114 -6.96 5.65 -2.78
C GLN A 114 -7.75 6.95 -2.90
N SER A 115 -8.92 6.92 -3.53
CA SER A 115 -9.83 8.06 -3.59
C SER A 115 -10.27 8.51 -2.19
N GLU A 116 -10.68 7.58 -1.32
CA GLU A 116 -11.11 7.89 0.06
C GLU A 116 -9.99 8.58 0.87
N MET A 117 -8.73 8.13 0.75
CA MET A 117 -7.61 8.79 1.42
C MET A 117 -7.36 10.20 0.89
N TYR A 118 -7.48 10.40 -0.42
CA TYR A 118 -7.30 11.72 -1.03
C TYR A 118 -8.45 12.67 -0.68
N GLU A 119 -9.70 12.20 -0.70
CA GLU A 119 -10.87 12.96 -0.24
C GLU A 119 -10.71 13.36 1.23
N GLY A 120 -10.27 12.45 2.11
CA GLY A 120 -9.98 12.77 3.51
C GLY A 120 -8.88 13.82 3.68
N TYR A 121 -7.86 13.83 2.83
CA TYR A 121 -6.88 14.93 2.80
C TYR A 121 -7.53 16.25 2.36
N LEU A 122 -8.36 16.25 1.31
CA LEU A 122 -9.03 17.46 0.85
C LEU A 122 -9.94 18.06 1.93
N ASP A 123 -10.68 17.22 2.65
CA ASP A 123 -11.56 17.62 3.75
C ASP A 123 -10.79 18.20 4.95
N SER A 124 -9.59 17.66 5.21
CA SER A 124 -8.73 18.11 6.32
C SER A 124 -7.69 19.16 5.91
N ARG A 125 -7.65 19.58 4.63
CA ARG A 125 -6.54 20.36 4.04
C ARG A 125 -6.22 21.63 4.82
N SER A 126 -7.22 22.32 5.36
CA SER A 126 -7.04 23.56 6.12
C SER A 126 -6.41 23.37 7.51
N ALA A 127 -6.46 22.16 8.07
CA ALA A 127 -5.87 21.82 9.36
C ALA A 127 -4.36 21.55 9.28
N TRP A 128 -3.81 21.38 8.07
CA TRP A 128 -2.38 21.15 7.86
C TRP A 128 -1.58 22.46 7.89
N GLU A 129 -0.35 22.39 8.40
CA GLU A 129 0.58 23.52 8.41
C GLU A 129 0.86 24.04 6.99
N PRO A 130 1.15 25.35 6.81
CA PRO A 130 1.40 25.94 5.49
C PRO A 130 2.45 25.19 4.65
N ALA A 131 3.56 24.80 5.26
CA ALA A 131 4.64 24.08 4.56
C ALA A 131 4.15 22.78 3.89
N TRP A 132 3.26 22.03 4.55
CA TRP A 132 2.66 20.81 3.99
C TRP A 132 1.63 21.10 2.91
N ARG A 133 0.83 22.16 3.07
CA ARG A 133 -0.15 22.58 2.05
C ARG A 133 0.51 23.05 0.76
N ASP A 134 1.68 23.70 0.88
CA ASP A 134 2.46 24.20 -0.26
C ASP A 134 3.27 23.08 -0.94
N ALA A 135 3.73 22.08 -0.16
CA ALA A 135 4.44 20.92 -0.69
C ALA A 135 3.52 19.87 -1.34
N ALA A 136 2.25 19.79 -0.91
CA ALA A 136 1.28 18.85 -1.47
C ALA A 136 1.00 19.13 -2.95
N PHE A 137 0.99 18.09 -3.77
CA PHE A 137 0.76 18.19 -5.21
C PHE A 137 -0.31 17.21 -5.68
N SER A 138 -0.98 17.58 -6.78
CA SER A 138 -1.79 16.68 -7.58
C SER A 138 -1.43 16.90 -9.05
N SER A 139 -1.39 15.84 -9.84
CA SER A 139 -0.99 15.94 -11.25
C SER A 139 -1.79 14.97 -12.10
N GLU A 140 -2.36 15.49 -13.19
CA GLU A 140 -3.02 14.71 -14.23
C GLU A 140 -2.30 14.96 -15.55
N HIS A 141 -1.93 13.87 -16.23
CA HIS A 141 -1.24 13.91 -17.52
C HIS A 141 -1.98 13.02 -18.51
N LEU A 142 -2.61 13.65 -19.51
CA LEU A 142 -3.27 12.95 -20.61
C LEU A 142 -2.28 12.79 -21.77
N LEU A 143 -1.63 11.63 -21.83
CA LEU A 143 -0.53 11.36 -22.75
C LEU A 143 -0.96 10.46 -23.90
N SER A 144 -0.45 10.73 -25.11
CA SER A 144 -0.56 9.82 -26.26
C SER A 144 0.69 8.95 -26.32
N LEU A 145 0.56 7.68 -25.95
CA LEU A 145 1.68 6.73 -25.82
C LEU A 145 1.34 5.41 -26.52
N THR A 146 2.37 4.78 -27.08
CA THR A 146 2.35 3.36 -27.45
C THR A 146 2.31 2.47 -26.20
N PRO A 147 1.93 1.19 -26.31
CA PRO A 147 2.02 0.24 -25.19
C PRO A 147 3.42 0.12 -24.60
N GLU A 148 4.45 0.19 -25.44
CA GLU A 148 5.86 0.14 -25.04
C GLU A 148 6.25 1.37 -24.22
N GLU A 149 5.86 2.57 -24.66
CA GLU A 149 6.09 3.82 -23.94
C GLU A 149 5.29 3.90 -22.63
N LEU A 150 4.04 3.42 -22.61
CA LEU A 150 3.25 3.33 -21.38
C LEU A 150 3.91 2.40 -20.35
N ARG A 151 4.46 1.27 -20.80
CA ARG A 151 5.22 0.35 -19.94
C ARG A 151 6.49 1.02 -19.42
N LEU A 152 7.21 1.76 -20.25
CA LEU A 152 8.41 2.49 -19.85
C LEU A 152 8.07 3.57 -18.80
N LEU A 153 7.03 4.37 -19.04
CA LEU A 153 6.54 5.36 -18.08
C LEU A 153 6.21 4.71 -16.74
N GLY A 154 5.50 3.57 -16.74
CA GLY A 154 5.23 2.82 -15.52
C GLY A 154 6.49 2.39 -14.75
N GLN A 155 7.53 1.94 -15.47
CA GLN A 155 8.81 1.56 -14.86
C GLN A 155 9.57 2.76 -14.27
N GLU A 156 9.57 3.90 -14.96
CA GLU A 156 10.20 5.13 -14.46
C GLU A 156 9.50 5.66 -13.21
N LEU A 157 8.18 5.58 -13.17
CA LEU A 157 7.37 5.94 -12.00
C LEU A 157 7.61 5.00 -10.82
N ASP A 158 7.64 3.68 -11.05
CA ASP A 158 7.98 2.69 -10.03
C ASP A 158 9.39 2.94 -9.46
N ALA A 159 10.37 3.22 -10.33
CA ALA A 159 11.74 3.54 -9.92
C ALA A 159 11.83 4.86 -9.15
N LEU A 160 11.07 5.89 -9.56
CA LEU A 160 10.97 7.15 -8.83
C LEU A 160 10.45 6.94 -7.42
N ALA A 161 9.34 6.20 -7.27
CA ALA A 161 8.76 5.88 -5.97
C ALA A 161 9.76 5.13 -5.08
N ALA A 162 10.42 4.09 -5.61
CA ALA A 162 11.41 3.32 -4.87
C ALA A 162 12.57 4.17 -4.32
N ARG A 163 13.04 5.18 -5.07
CA ARG A 163 14.07 6.12 -4.59
C ARG A 163 13.62 6.91 -3.37
N TRP A 164 12.38 7.40 -3.36
CA TRP A 164 11.83 8.16 -2.23
C TRP A 164 11.57 7.27 -1.01
N SER A 165 11.08 6.03 -1.20
CA SER A 165 10.96 5.05 -0.11
C SER A 165 12.33 4.74 0.52
N ALA A 166 13.37 4.55 -0.30
CA ALA A 166 14.72 4.31 0.21
C ALA A 166 15.27 5.52 0.99
N LEU A 167 14.98 6.75 0.54
CA LEU A 167 15.36 7.97 1.25
C LEU A 167 14.65 8.08 2.62
N ALA A 168 13.35 7.75 2.68
CA ALA A 168 12.58 7.77 3.92
C ALA A 168 13.11 6.77 4.93
N ARG A 169 13.33 5.52 4.52
CA ARG A 169 13.91 4.47 5.37
C ARG A 169 15.29 4.85 5.89
N ALA A 170 16.16 5.38 5.03
CA ALA A 170 17.49 5.83 5.46
C ALA A 170 17.45 7.03 6.42
N ALA A 171 16.37 7.82 6.42
CA ALA A 171 16.16 8.87 7.41
C ALA A 171 15.70 8.29 8.74
N GLU A 172 14.76 7.33 8.73
CA GLU A 172 14.29 6.62 9.93
C GLU A 172 15.40 5.84 10.62
N GLU A 173 16.20 5.07 9.88
CA GLU A 173 17.36 4.34 10.40
C GLU A 173 18.40 5.27 11.03
N ALA A 174 18.49 6.51 10.54
CA ALA A 174 19.38 7.55 11.07
C ALA A 174 18.74 8.39 12.20
N GLY A 175 17.53 8.05 12.65
CA GLY A 175 16.80 8.80 13.69
C GLY A 175 16.30 10.19 13.26
N ARG A 176 16.27 10.49 11.95
CA ARG A 176 15.86 11.78 11.39
C ARG A 176 14.36 11.79 11.09
N THR A 177 13.54 11.66 12.13
CA THR A 177 12.07 11.56 12.01
C THR A 177 11.34 12.87 12.28
N GLU A 178 12.02 13.89 12.82
CA GLU A 178 11.43 15.19 13.11
C GLU A 178 10.82 15.83 11.85
N GLY A 179 9.55 16.24 11.95
CA GLY A 179 8.82 16.88 10.85
C GLY A 179 8.49 16.00 9.65
N ARG A 180 8.59 14.66 9.76
CA ARG A 180 8.16 13.74 8.69
C ARG A 180 6.70 13.33 8.86
N GLU A 181 6.00 13.24 7.74
CA GLU A 181 4.62 12.76 7.68
C GLU A 181 4.47 11.62 6.68
N ASN A 182 3.38 10.86 6.81
CA ASN A 182 3.03 9.81 5.87
C ASN A 182 2.40 10.42 4.61
N VAL A 183 3.06 10.24 3.46
CA VAL A 183 2.63 10.80 2.18
C VAL A 183 2.10 9.70 1.27
N ALA A 184 0.81 9.77 0.95
CA ALA A 184 0.21 8.93 -0.08
C ALA A 184 0.36 9.61 -1.46
N VAL A 185 1.03 8.94 -2.40
CA VAL A 185 1.16 9.40 -3.79
C VAL A 185 0.39 8.45 -4.70
N HIS A 186 -0.58 8.98 -5.43
CA HIS A 186 -1.36 8.23 -6.42
C HIS A 186 -1.20 8.91 -7.78
N LEU A 187 -0.69 8.17 -8.75
CA LEU A 187 -0.60 8.60 -10.14
C LEU A 187 -1.22 7.51 -11.00
N TYR A 188 -2.14 7.88 -11.89
CA TYR A 188 -2.81 6.93 -12.78
C TYR A 188 -2.44 7.22 -14.23
N GLY A 189 -1.97 6.18 -14.92
CA GLY A 189 -1.90 6.13 -16.37
C GLY A 189 -2.75 4.96 -16.85
N PHE A 190 -3.73 5.22 -17.72
CA PHE A 190 -4.56 4.18 -18.30
C PHE A 190 -4.89 4.53 -19.76
N PRO A 191 -4.94 3.54 -20.66
CA PRO A 191 -5.41 3.79 -22.01
C PRO A 191 -6.90 4.10 -21.96
N PHE A 192 -7.32 5.18 -22.61
CA PHE A 192 -8.73 5.54 -22.81
C PHE A 192 -9.02 5.74 -24.30
N ARG A 193 -10.30 5.63 -24.67
CA ARG A 193 -10.81 5.91 -26.03
C ARG A 193 -12.00 6.86 -25.90
N THR A 194 -12.09 7.81 -26.83
CA THR A 194 -13.28 8.66 -27.06
C THR A 194 -13.95 8.25 -28.35
#